data_AF-A0A832SYB6-F1
#
_entry.id   AF-A0A832SYB6-F1
#
_cell.length_a   1.000
_cell.length_b   1.000
_cell.length_c   1.000
_cell.angle_alpha   90.00
_cell.angle_beta   90.00
_cell.angle_gamma   90.00
#
_symmetry.space_group_name_H-M   'P 1'
#
loop_
_entity.id
_entity.type
_entity.pdbx_description
1 polymer ?
#
loop_
_entity_poly.entity_id
_entity_poly.type
_entity_poly.pdbx_seq_one_letter_code
_entity_poly.pdbx_strand_id
1 'polypeptide(L)'
;MGKIKTSIYIDADLWWELKKEAAEENRDISRLLEEIISENLLLDLEKNIEEMLKKFEKKIEFEPLPSRGSVSELVRRIRDEREGNILR
;
A
#
# COMPACT_ATOMS: atom_id res chain seq x y z
N MET A 1 5.94 0.19 23.61
CA MET A 1 7.31 0.15 24.16
C MET A 1 7.98 1.49 23.85
N GLY A 2 8.80 2.04 24.76
CA GLY A 2 9.44 3.35 24.59
C GLY A 2 10.74 3.28 23.76
N LYS A 3 11.30 4.45 23.42
CA LYS A 3 12.59 4.53 22.69
C LYS A 3 13.74 4.06 23.58
N ILE A 4 14.65 3.26 22.99
CA ILE A 4 15.87 2.78 23.65
C ILE A 4 17.06 3.51 23.01
N LYS A 5 17.98 4.01 23.83
CA LYS A 5 19.24 4.59 23.34
C LYS A 5 20.24 3.47 23.10
N THR A 6 20.72 3.33 21.87
CA THR A 6 21.75 2.36 21.49
C THR A 6 22.89 3.08 20.75
N SER A 7 24.07 2.44 20.71
CA SER A 7 25.23 2.92 19.93
C SER A 7 25.58 1.86 18.91
N ILE A 8 25.76 2.26 17.65
CA ILE A 8 26.11 1.38 16.54
C ILE A 8 27.40 1.87 15.89
N TYR A 9 28.21 0.92 15.42
CA TYR A 9 29.34 1.24 14.54
C TYR A 9 28.84 1.21 13.10
N ILE A 10 29.13 2.28 12.36
CA ILE A 10 28.70 2.48 10.98
C ILE A 10 29.90 2.98 10.17
N ASP A 11 29.93 2.62 8.89
CA ASP A 11 30.90 3.18 7.95
C ASP A 11 30.80 4.71 7.89
N ALA A 12 31.95 5.37 7.78
CA ALA A 12 32.04 6.83 7.88
C ALA A 12 31.40 7.54 6.68
N ASP A 13 31.58 6.99 5.48
CA ASP A 13 31.02 7.57 4.25
C ASP A 13 29.51 7.36 4.22
N LEU A 14 29.05 6.16 4.61
CA LEU A 14 27.63 5.87 4.73
C LEU A 14 26.93 6.78 5.74
N TRP A 15 27.55 7.05 6.90
CA TRP A 15 27.02 7.99 7.88
C TRP A 15 26.95 9.43 7.36
N TRP A 16 27.89 9.80 6.48
CA TRP A 16 27.91 11.11 5.86
C TRP A 16 26.75 11.29 4.88
N GLU A 17 26.51 10.31 4.01
CA GLU A 17 25.38 10.33 3.08
C GLU A 17 24.04 10.38 3.82
N LEU A 18 23.86 9.57 4.87
CA LEU A 18 22.62 9.58 5.67
C LEU A 18 22.36 10.95 6.31
N LYS A 19 23.40 11.61 6.82
CA LYS A 19 23.28 12.97 7.38
C LYS A 19 22.90 14.01 6.33
N LYS A 20 23.47 13.89 5.14
CA LYS A 20 23.18 14.79 4.03
C LYS A 20 21.71 14.66 3.62
N GLU A 21 21.22 13.45 3.46
CA GLU A 21 19.81 13.17 3.15
C GLU A 21 18.87 13.71 4.23
N ALA A 22 19.17 13.44 5.51
CA ALA A 22 18.38 13.98 6.62
C ALA A 22 18.35 15.53 6.64
N ALA A 23 19.45 16.18 6.26
CA ALA A 23 19.53 17.64 6.18
C ALA A 23 18.74 18.21 4.98
N GLU A 24 18.82 17.56 3.82
CA GLU A 24 18.09 17.94 2.60
C GLU A 24 16.57 17.84 2.79
N GLU A 25 16.11 16.81 3.51
CA GLU A 25 14.68 16.62 3.80
C GLU A 25 14.20 17.33 5.08
N ASN A 26 15.10 17.98 5.83
CA ASN A 26 14.83 18.60 7.12
C ASN A 26 14.20 17.62 8.14
N ARG A 27 14.78 16.42 8.23
CA ARG A 27 14.29 15.31 9.07
C ARG A 27 15.26 14.98 10.21
N ASP A 28 14.71 14.44 11.28
CA ASP A 28 15.50 13.90 12.38
C ASP A 28 16.22 12.62 11.94
N ILE A 29 17.53 12.55 12.15
CA ILE A 29 18.36 11.41 11.73
C ILE A 29 17.99 10.12 12.44
N SER A 30 17.56 10.19 13.71
CA SER A 30 17.16 8.99 14.45
C SER A 30 15.87 8.42 13.90
N ARG A 31 14.93 9.29 13.50
CA ARG A 31 13.71 8.92 12.81
C ARG A 31 13.98 8.33 11.43
N LEU A 32 14.87 8.94 10.64
CA LEU A 32 15.25 8.40 9.34
C LEU A 32 15.85 6.98 9.47
N LEU A 33 16.76 6.79 10.43
CA LEU A 33 17.34 5.49 10.71
C LEU A 33 16.29 4.45 11.16
N GLU A 34 15.34 4.87 12.00
CA GLU A 34 14.24 4.02 12.46
C GLU A 34 13.34 3.57 11.30
N GLU A 35 13.04 4.46 10.36
CA GLU A 35 12.24 4.16 9.17
C GLU A 35 12.96 3.18 8.23
N ILE A 36 14.24 3.44 7.90
CA ILE A 36 15.06 2.53 7.06
C ILE A 36 15.13 1.13 7.67
N ILE A 37 15.35 1.02 8.98
CA ILE A 37 15.38 -0.28 9.68
C ILE A 37 14.02 -0.96 9.63
N SER A 38 12.93 -0.21 9.85
CA SER A 38 11.57 -0.76 9.88
C SER A 38 11.13 -1.25 8.50
N GLU A 39 11.45 -0.49 7.46
CA GLU A 39 11.22 -0.87 6.06
C GLU A 39 12.01 -2.12 5.68
N ASN A 40 13.29 -2.18 6.05
CA ASN A 40 14.14 -3.33 5.75
C ASN A 40 13.66 -4.61 6.45
N LEU A 41 13.24 -4.48 7.71
CA LEU A 41 12.74 -5.61 8.52
C LEU A 41 11.28 -5.96 8.22
N LEU A 42 10.62 -5.24 7.31
CA LEU A 42 9.21 -5.44 6.93
C LEU A 42 8.24 -5.42 8.14
N LEU A 43 8.60 -4.69 9.21
CA LEU A 43 7.86 -4.72 10.49
C LEU A 43 6.41 -4.22 10.35
N ASP A 44 6.14 -3.39 9.35
CA ASP A 44 4.83 -2.81 9.08
C ASP A 44 4.21 -3.30 7.76
N LEU A 45 4.66 -4.42 7.19
CA LEU A 45 4.17 -4.88 5.88
C LEU A 45 2.65 -5.06 5.85
N GLU A 46 2.08 -5.74 6.84
CA GLU A 46 0.62 -5.95 6.92
C GLU A 46 -0.15 -4.64 7.05
N LYS A 47 0.35 -3.72 7.89
CA LYS A 47 -0.25 -2.41 8.10
C LYS A 47 -0.14 -1.52 6.85
N ASN A 48 1.00 -1.54 6.16
CA ASN A 48 1.23 -0.82 4.91
C ASN A 48 0.33 -1.36 3.79
N ILE A 49 0.13 -2.69 3.72
CA ILE A 49 -0.84 -3.30 2.81
C ILE A 49 -2.26 -2.88 3.18
N GLU A 50 -2.61 -2.86 4.47
CA GLU A 50 -3.94 -2.44 4.93
C GLU A 50 -4.21 -0.96 4.64
N GLU A 51 -3.25 -0.07 4.86
CA GLU A 51 -3.35 1.36 4.49
C GLU A 51 -3.45 1.54 2.97
N MET A 52 -2.71 0.76 2.19
CA MET A 52 -2.83 0.74 0.75
C MET A 52 -4.24 0.28 0.32
N LEU A 53 -4.76 -0.81 0.90
CA LEU A 53 -6.11 -1.31 0.65
C LEU A 53 -7.20 -0.32 1.06
N LYS A 54 -7.01 0.44 2.15
CA LYS A 54 -7.89 1.55 2.54
C LYS A 54 -7.89 2.68 1.51
N LYS A 55 -6.74 3.01 0.91
CA LYS A 55 -6.71 3.95 -0.22
C LYS A 55 -7.41 3.40 -1.47
N PHE A 56 -7.45 2.08 -1.62
CA PHE A 56 -8.19 1.37 -2.66
C PHE A 56 -9.67 1.12 -2.29
N GLU A 57 -10.26 1.82 -1.31
CA GLU A 57 -11.71 1.81 -0.97
C GLU A 57 -12.65 2.28 -2.10
N LYS A 58 -12.30 2.10 -3.37
CA LYS A 58 -13.32 1.83 -4.38
C LYS A 58 -13.81 0.40 -4.15
N LYS A 59 -14.67 0.22 -3.14
CA LYS A 59 -15.43 -1.02 -2.97
C LYS A 59 -16.02 -1.36 -4.34
N ILE A 60 -15.64 -2.51 -4.88
CA ILE A 60 -16.30 -3.03 -6.06
C ILE A 60 -17.62 -3.60 -5.55
N GLU A 61 -18.61 -2.72 -5.43
CA GLU A 61 -19.99 -3.12 -5.15
C GLU A 61 -20.59 -3.67 -6.44
N PHE A 62 -20.79 -4.98 -6.49
CA PHE A 62 -21.58 -5.60 -7.54
C PHE A 62 -23.02 -5.65 -7.05
N GLU A 63 -23.93 -5.00 -7.75
CA GLU A 63 -25.35 -5.23 -7.54
C GLU A 63 -25.67 -6.68 -7.90
N PRO A 64 -26.20 -7.50 -6.97
CA PRO A 64 -26.49 -8.90 -7.25
C PRO A 64 -27.62 -9.00 -8.28
N LEU A 65 -27.34 -9.64 -9.42
CA LEU A 65 -28.36 -9.88 -10.43
C LEU A 65 -29.30 -11.01 -9.96
N PRO A 66 -30.62 -10.77 -9.85
CA PRO A 66 -31.55 -11.82 -9.47
C PRO A 66 -31.65 -12.86 -10.59
N SER A 67 -31.14 -14.07 -10.33
CA SER A 67 -31.25 -15.20 -11.26
C SER A 67 -32.38 -16.14 -10.85
N ARG A 68 -33.49 -16.10 -11.60
CA ARG A 68 -34.46 -17.20 -11.66
C ARG A 68 -34.48 -17.66 -13.11
N GLY A 69 -33.90 -18.82 -13.40
CA GLY A 69 -33.72 -19.31 -14.77
C GLY A 69 -32.50 -20.22 -14.93
N SER A 70 -32.20 -20.56 -16.17
CA SER A 70 -31.06 -21.40 -16.57
C SER A 70 -29.73 -20.65 -16.49
N VAL A 71 -28.61 -21.37 -16.33
CA VAL A 71 -27.25 -20.79 -16.32
C VAL A 71 -26.97 -19.98 -17.59
N SER A 72 -27.53 -20.39 -18.73
CA SER A 72 -27.41 -19.68 -20.01
C SER A 72 -28.04 -18.28 -20.00
N GLU A 73 -29.15 -18.08 -19.28
CA GLU A 73 -29.79 -16.76 -19.17
C GLU A 73 -28.98 -15.81 -18.30
N LEU A 74 -28.37 -16.34 -17.23
CA LEU A 74 -27.45 -15.57 -16.38
C LEU A 74 -26.22 -15.11 -17.18
N VAL A 75 -25.60 -16.03 -17.95
CA VAL A 75 -24.42 -15.72 -18.77
C VAL A 75 -24.74 -14.68 -19.85
N ARG A 76 -25.93 -14.73 -20.47
CA ARG A 76 -26.36 -13.69 -21.43
C ARG A 76 -26.53 -12.33 -20.76
N ARG A 77 -27.23 -12.24 -19.62
CA ARG A 77 -27.40 -10.94 -18.93
C ARG A 77 -26.07 -10.30 -18.53
N ILE A 78 -25.14 -11.09 -17.98
CA ILE A 78 -23.79 -10.62 -17.62
C ILE A 78 -23.02 -10.14 -18.86
N ARG A 79 -23.26 -10.75 -20.03
CA ARG A 79 -22.62 -10.41 -21.30
C ARG A 79 -23.24 -9.18 -21.97
N ASP A 80 -24.56 -9.06 -21.94
CA ASP A 80 -25.32 -8.03 -22.66
C ASP A 80 -25.26 -6.66 -21.95
N GLU A 81 -24.87 -6.58 -20.67
CA GLU A 81 -24.50 -5.30 -20.03
C GLU A 81 -23.33 -4.58 -20.73
N ARG A 82 -22.56 -5.29 -21.58
CA ARG A 82 -21.56 -4.68 -22.47
C ARG A 82 -22.15 -4.05 -23.74
N GLU A 83 -23.38 -4.35 -24.13
CA GLU A 83 -24.00 -3.75 -25.33
C GLU A 83 -24.23 -2.24 -25.19
N GLY A 84 -24.33 -1.73 -23.96
CA GLY A 84 -24.59 -0.30 -23.70
C GLY A 84 -23.36 0.59 -23.66
N ASN A 85 -22.12 0.07 -23.76
CA ASN A 85 -20.93 0.84 -23.37
C ASN A 85 -19.73 0.67 -24.31
N ILE A 86 -19.97 0.71 -25.63
CA ILE A 86 -18.88 0.78 -26.62
C ILE A 86 -18.90 2.06 -27.45
N LEU A 87 -19.97 2.86 -27.46
CA LEU A 87 -19.99 4.17 -28.14
C LEU A 87 -21.03 5.13 -27.53
N ARG A 88 -20.60 6.00 -26.61
CA ARG A 88 -21.08 7.40 -26.52
C ARG A 88 -20.09 8.27 -25.77
#